data_AF-A0ABC9YGP4-F1
#
_entry.id   AF-A0ABC9YGP4-F1
#
_cell.length_a   1.000
_cell.length_b   1.000
_cell.length_c   1.000
_cell.angle_alpha   90.00
_cell.angle_beta   90.00
_cell.angle_gamma   90.00
#
_symmetry.space_group_name_H-M   'P 1'
#
loop_
_entity.id
_entity.type
_entity.pdbx_description
1 polymer ?
#
loop_
_entity_poly.entity_id
_entity_poly.type
_entity_poly.pdbx_seq_one_letter_code
_entity_poly.pdbx_strand_id
1 'polypeptide(L)'
;MNLLDQTKTLAKSALQVLYMAKEAGGNPKQAAHTQETLEEAMQMMKEVVEDLTTTLNEAVSAVGVVGGMVDSITQAINQLDEGPVGEPEGTFVDYQTTMVKTAKAIAVTVQEMVTKSTTNPDELGILANQLTNDYGQLAQEAKLAALTTENKEISSHIKHRVQELGHGCAALVTKAGALQCSPSNAYTKKELIESMRKVSEKVSGLEGGDGVVRCLVLAALQAGNRGTQACITAASAISGIVADLNTTIMFATAGTLNLENSETFADHREGILKTAKVLVEDTKVLVQNATASQEKLAQAAQSSVSTITHLAEVVKLGAASLGSEDPETQVMVVTSLLKTVKTVEDEATKGMWVLEAMIEHIHQELAVFSSSVPPAKVSTPEDFIHMMKCITMATAKAVAAGNLCRQEDVIAMANLSRCAIADMLRA
;
A
#
# COMPACT_ATOMS: atom_id res chain seq x y z
N MET A 1 -11.30 44.90 5.08
CA MET A 1 -10.10 45.59 4.56
C MET A 1 -9.28 44.72 3.59
N ASN A 2 -9.38 43.39 3.64
CA ASN A 2 -8.46 42.47 2.94
C ASN A 2 -8.64 42.38 1.39
N LEU A 3 -9.88 42.35 0.87
CA LEU A 3 -10.13 42.03 -0.54
C LEU A 3 -9.67 43.13 -1.53
N LEU A 4 -9.81 44.41 -1.16
CA LEU A 4 -9.38 45.53 -1.98
C LEU A 4 -7.84 45.58 -2.10
N ASP A 5 -7.14 45.26 -1.01
CA ASP A 5 -5.68 45.21 -1.01
C ASP A 5 -5.16 44.01 -1.79
N GLN A 6 -5.79 42.83 -1.67
CA GLN A 6 -5.45 41.65 -2.46
C GLN A 6 -5.68 41.85 -3.96
N THR A 7 -6.82 42.44 -4.35
CA THR A 7 -7.10 42.76 -5.77
C THR A 7 -6.14 43.82 -6.32
N LYS A 8 -5.72 44.79 -5.50
CA LYS A 8 -4.67 45.74 -5.86
C LYS A 8 -3.32 45.04 -6.03
N THR A 9 -2.96 44.08 -5.19
CA THR A 9 -1.75 43.27 -5.34
C THR A 9 -1.80 42.45 -6.62
N LEU A 10 -2.93 41.80 -6.93
CA LEU A 10 -3.12 41.06 -8.18
C LEU A 10 -2.92 41.97 -9.42
N ALA A 11 -3.50 43.16 -9.40
CA ALA A 11 -3.33 44.13 -10.49
C ALA A 11 -1.86 44.57 -10.67
N LYS A 12 -1.11 44.70 -9.57
CA LYS A 12 0.34 45.01 -9.62
C LYS A 12 1.14 43.85 -10.18
N SER A 13 0.89 42.62 -9.74
CA SER A 13 1.59 41.42 -10.25
C SER A 13 1.30 41.20 -11.74
N ALA A 14 0.04 41.37 -12.17
CA ALA A 14 -0.32 41.30 -13.59
C ALA A 14 0.36 42.39 -14.43
N LEU A 15 0.46 43.61 -13.91
CA LEU A 15 1.18 44.69 -14.58
C LEU A 15 2.67 44.38 -14.71
N GLN A 16 3.29 43.76 -13.70
CA GLN A 16 4.69 43.36 -13.72
C GLN A 16 4.95 42.26 -14.76
N VAL A 17 4.08 41.23 -14.83
CA VAL A 17 4.12 40.22 -15.90
C VAL A 17 4.03 40.88 -17.28
N LEU A 18 3.16 41.87 -17.45
CA LEU A 18 2.98 42.59 -18.72
C LEU A 18 4.25 43.36 -19.12
N TYR A 19 4.90 44.05 -18.18
CA TYR A 19 6.18 44.72 -18.45
C TYR A 19 7.29 43.73 -18.82
N MET A 20 7.43 42.63 -18.09
CA MET A 20 8.43 41.61 -18.39
C MET A 20 8.17 40.93 -19.74
N ALA A 21 6.91 40.62 -20.06
CA ALA A 21 6.53 40.08 -21.36
C ALA A 21 6.81 41.05 -22.51
N LYS A 22 6.60 42.36 -22.29
CA LYS A 22 6.95 43.40 -23.26
C LYS A 22 8.46 43.50 -23.47
N GLU A 23 9.24 43.43 -22.41
CA GLU A 23 10.72 43.44 -22.49
C GLU A 23 11.27 42.19 -23.18
N ALA A 24 10.65 41.03 -22.94
CA ALA A 24 11.00 39.77 -23.58
C ALA A 24 10.57 39.67 -25.06
N GLY A 25 9.61 40.48 -25.51
CA GLY A 25 9.24 40.65 -26.92
C GLY A 25 8.94 39.38 -27.73
N GLY A 26 8.73 38.23 -27.06
CA GLY A 26 8.60 36.91 -27.69
C GLY A 26 9.86 36.40 -28.41
N ASN A 27 11.05 36.93 -28.09
CA ASN A 27 12.30 36.54 -28.77
C ASN A 27 13.01 35.40 -28.01
N PRO A 28 13.07 34.16 -28.55
CA PRO A 28 13.72 33.03 -27.89
C PRO A 28 15.26 33.14 -27.82
N LYS A 29 15.86 34.21 -28.37
CA LYS A 29 17.31 34.49 -28.34
C LYS A 29 17.71 35.55 -27.31
N GLN A 30 16.77 36.13 -26.56
CA GLN A 30 17.10 37.06 -25.49
C GLN A 30 17.82 36.34 -24.33
N ALA A 31 18.59 37.09 -23.54
CA ALA A 31 19.40 36.52 -22.46
C ALA A 31 18.53 35.73 -21.46
N ALA A 32 19.02 34.58 -20.99
CA ALA A 32 18.32 33.68 -20.06
C ALA A 32 17.72 34.41 -18.84
N HIS A 33 18.40 35.46 -18.37
CA HIS A 33 17.94 36.33 -17.29
C HIS A 33 16.56 36.99 -17.54
N THR A 34 16.23 37.38 -18.78
CA THR A 34 14.93 38.02 -19.08
C THR A 34 13.78 37.02 -19.02
N GLN A 35 14.05 35.75 -19.32
CA GLN A 35 13.08 34.66 -19.24
C GLN A 35 12.87 34.21 -17.79
N GLU A 36 13.95 34.11 -17.00
CA GLU A 36 13.90 33.85 -15.56
C GLU A 36 13.07 34.91 -14.81
N THR A 37 13.28 36.20 -15.09
CA THR A 37 12.48 37.28 -14.48
C THR A 37 11.00 37.26 -14.87
N LEU A 38 10.66 36.72 -16.04
CA LEU A 38 9.27 36.56 -16.47
C LEU A 38 8.61 35.39 -15.74
N GLU A 39 9.31 34.27 -15.58
CA GLU A 39 8.85 33.11 -14.82
C GLU A 39 8.64 33.46 -13.33
N GLU A 40 9.55 34.21 -12.71
CA GLU A 40 9.39 34.72 -11.34
C GLU A 40 8.15 35.61 -11.20
N ALA A 41 7.92 36.53 -12.15
CA ALA A 41 6.74 37.39 -12.14
C ALA A 41 5.43 36.60 -12.31
N MET A 42 5.44 35.56 -13.15
CA MET A 42 4.31 34.66 -13.32
C MET A 42 4.03 33.84 -12.05
N GLN A 43 5.07 33.34 -11.40
CA GLN A 43 4.95 32.60 -10.14
C GLN A 43 4.37 33.48 -9.02
N MET A 44 4.86 34.72 -8.88
CA MET A 44 4.30 35.69 -7.93
C MET A 44 2.82 36.00 -8.23
N MET A 45 2.45 36.12 -9.50
CA MET A 45 1.04 36.33 -9.88
C MET A 45 0.18 35.12 -9.52
N LYS A 46 0.70 33.89 -9.69
CA LYS A 46 0.00 32.66 -9.32
C LYS A 46 -0.28 32.59 -7.81
N GLU A 47 0.72 32.90 -6.98
CA GLU A 47 0.58 32.94 -5.51
C GLU A 47 -0.51 33.94 -5.08
N VAL A 48 -0.53 35.13 -5.69
CA VAL A 48 -1.55 36.14 -5.37
C VAL A 48 -2.96 35.71 -5.80
N VAL A 49 -3.09 34.96 -6.90
CA VAL A 49 -4.37 34.37 -7.31
C VAL A 49 -4.83 33.30 -6.31
N GLU A 50 -3.92 32.45 -5.84
CA GLU A 50 -4.21 31.42 -4.82
C GLU A 50 -4.66 32.04 -3.49
N ASP A 51 -3.99 33.10 -3.02
CA ASP A 51 -4.37 33.85 -1.81
C ASP A 51 -5.76 34.49 -1.90
N LEU A 52 -6.04 35.15 -3.03
CA LEU A 52 -7.35 35.77 -3.28
C LEU A 52 -8.47 34.72 -3.38
N THR A 53 -8.18 33.60 -4.05
CA THR A 53 -9.11 32.48 -4.18
C THR A 53 -9.44 31.89 -2.80
N THR A 54 -8.42 31.69 -1.96
CA THR A 54 -8.60 31.21 -0.58
C THR A 54 -9.49 32.16 0.22
N THR A 55 -9.21 33.46 0.17
CA THR A 55 -9.99 34.48 0.91
C THR A 55 -11.45 34.55 0.46
N LEU A 56 -11.71 34.44 -0.85
CA LEU A 56 -13.06 34.40 -1.40
C LEU A 56 -13.80 33.12 -1.00
N ASN A 57 -13.14 31.96 -1.07
CA ASN A 57 -13.71 30.68 -0.68
C ASN A 57 -14.09 30.66 0.80
N GLU A 58 -13.26 31.19 1.69
CA GLU A 58 -13.58 31.31 3.12
C GLU A 58 -14.82 32.18 3.37
N ALA A 59 -14.92 33.32 2.70
CA ALA A 59 -16.07 34.21 2.82
C ALA A 59 -17.38 33.58 2.31
N VAL A 60 -17.29 32.80 1.22
CA VAL A 60 -18.41 32.08 0.59
C VAL A 60 -18.86 30.88 1.45
N SER A 61 -17.90 30.16 2.03
CA SER A 61 -18.11 29.04 2.95
C SER A 61 -18.88 29.45 4.20
N ALA A 62 -18.63 30.65 4.72
CA ALA A 62 -19.31 31.17 5.92
C ALA A 62 -20.81 31.41 5.73
N VAL A 63 -21.31 31.45 4.49
CA VAL A 63 -22.72 31.72 4.16
C VAL A 63 -23.42 30.50 3.55
N GLY A 64 -22.74 29.35 3.47
CA GLY A 64 -23.31 28.10 2.91
C GLY A 64 -23.48 28.10 1.40
N VAL A 65 -22.82 29.02 0.68
CA VAL A 65 -22.81 29.05 -0.79
C VAL A 65 -21.76 28.04 -1.28
N VAL A 66 -22.20 26.82 -1.59
CA VAL A 66 -21.27 25.70 -1.89
C VAL A 66 -21.07 25.41 -3.38
N GLY A 67 -21.66 26.21 -4.28
CA GLY A 67 -21.60 25.98 -5.74
C GLY A 67 -20.17 25.86 -6.29
N GLY A 68 -19.30 26.83 -5.96
CA GLY A 68 -17.90 26.82 -6.42
C GLY A 68 -17.06 25.66 -5.84
N MET A 69 -17.45 25.13 -4.68
CA MET A 69 -16.80 23.94 -4.09
C MET A 69 -17.16 22.68 -4.88
N VAL A 70 -18.44 22.52 -5.22
CA VAL A 70 -18.93 21.39 -6.03
C VAL A 70 -18.32 21.43 -7.43
N ASP A 71 -18.21 22.62 -8.03
CA ASP A 71 -17.55 22.81 -9.32
C ASP A 71 -16.07 22.41 -9.24
N SER A 72 -15.37 22.80 -8.16
CA SER A 72 -13.96 22.41 -7.92
C SER A 72 -13.78 20.90 -7.81
N ILE A 73 -14.65 20.22 -7.05
CA ILE A 73 -14.64 18.74 -6.93
C ILE A 73 -14.89 18.10 -8.31
N THR A 74 -15.86 18.63 -9.06
CA THR A 74 -16.20 18.12 -10.40
C THR A 74 -15.05 18.32 -11.38
N GLN A 75 -14.37 19.45 -11.31
CA GLN A 75 -13.18 19.71 -12.11
C GLN A 75 -12.05 18.73 -11.77
N ALA A 76 -11.79 18.49 -10.48
CA ALA A 76 -10.78 17.50 -10.05
C ALA A 76 -11.12 16.07 -10.50
N ILE A 77 -12.39 15.67 -10.49
CA ILE A 77 -12.87 14.39 -11.04
C ILE A 77 -12.53 14.26 -12.53
N ASN A 78 -12.80 15.31 -13.31
CA ASN A 78 -12.57 15.30 -14.75
C ASN A 78 -11.07 15.27 -15.10
N GLN A 79 -10.24 15.95 -14.30
CA GLN A 79 -8.79 16.00 -14.52
C GLN A 79 -8.07 14.66 -14.28
N LEU A 80 -8.70 13.70 -13.59
CA LEU A 80 -8.16 12.33 -13.40
C LEU A 80 -8.00 11.57 -14.72
N ASP A 81 -8.87 11.84 -15.70
CA ASP A 81 -8.86 11.16 -17.00
C ASP A 81 -8.02 11.90 -18.06
N GLU A 82 -7.65 13.16 -17.81
CA GLU A 82 -6.81 13.93 -18.71
C GLU A 82 -5.37 13.38 -18.77
N GLY A 83 -4.78 13.41 -19.98
CA GLY A 83 -3.39 13.02 -20.22
C GLY A 83 -2.37 13.89 -19.46
N PRO A 84 -1.10 13.44 -19.36
CA PRO A 84 -0.11 14.07 -18.51
C PRO A 84 0.22 15.50 -18.97
N VAL A 85 0.35 16.40 -18.00
CA VAL A 85 0.99 17.71 -18.15
C VAL A 85 2.36 17.60 -17.45
N GLY A 86 3.29 16.90 -18.07
CA GLY A 86 4.66 16.69 -17.55
C GLY A 86 4.95 15.29 -17.00
N GLU A 87 6.24 15.03 -16.72
CA GLU A 87 6.71 13.79 -16.10
C GLU A 87 6.55 13.86 -14.57
N PRO A 88 6.14 12.76 -13.91
CA PRO A 88 6.06 12.71 -12.46
C PRO A 88 7.46 12.76 -11.82
N GLU A 89 7.64 13.66 -10.84
CA GLU A 89 8.90 13.81 -10.11
C GLU A 89 9.13 12.72 -9.04
N GLY A 90 8.04 12.11 -8.56
CA GLY A 90 8.06 11.09 -7.50
C GLY A 90 7.77 9.68 -8.01
N THR A 91 7.99 8.69 -7.14
CA THR A 91 7.65 7.30 -7.43
C THR A 91 6.19 7.01 -7.11
N PHE A 92 5.68 5.91 -7.65
CA PHE A 92 4.34 5.40 -7.29
C PHE A 92 4.15 5.27 -5.77
N VAL A 93 5.19 4.88 -5.02
CA VAL A 93 5.13 4.68 -3.55
C VAL A 93 5.03 6.01 -2.81
N ASP A 94 5.65 7.07 -3.32
CA ASP A 94 5.59 8.40 -2.72
C ASP A 94 4.17 8.98 -2.84
N TYR A 95 3.57 8.88 -4.04
CA TYR A 95 2.19 9.28 -4.28
C TYR A 95 1.20 8.41 -3.51
N GLN A 96 1.47 7.12 -3.42
CA GLN A 96 0.69 6.19 -2.61
C GLN A 96 0.64 6.60 -1.13
N THR A 97 1.79 6.96 -0.55
CA THR A 97 1.89 7.35 0.86
C THR A 97 1.14 8.65 1.16
N THR A 98 1.27 9.62 0.26
CA THR A 98 0.58 10.91 0.37
C THR A 98 -0.93 10.75 0.21
N MET A 99 -1.40 9.94 -0.76
CA MET A 99 -2.83 9.60 -0.90
C MET A 99 -3.43 9.01 0.37
N VAL A 100 -2.71 8.12 1.09
CA VAL A 100 -3.18 7.55 2.36
C VAL A 100 -3.40 8.64 3.40
N LYS A 101 -2.43 9.55 3.50
CA LYS A 101 -2.47 10.66 4.45
C LYS A 101 -3.66 11.57 4.15
N THR A 102 -3.85 11.93 2.88
CA THR A 102 -4.94 12.79 2.42
C THR A 102 -6.31 12.14 2.59
N ALA A 103 -6.44 10.84 2.27
CA ALA A 103 -7.67 10.09 2.50
C ALA A 103 -8.05 10.02 4.00
N LYS A 104 -7.06 9.87 4.90
CA LYS A 104 -7.30 9.95 6.35
C LYS A 104 -7.75 11.33 6.78
N ALA A 105 -7.19 12.40 6.22
CA ALA A 105 -7.64 13.76 6.49
C ALA A 105 -9.12 13.92 6.11
N ILE A 106 -9.52 13.44 4.92
CA ILE A 106 -10.93 13.41 4.50
C ILE A 106 -11.82 12.67 5.51
N ALA A 107 -11.39 11.50 5.98
CA ALA A 107 -12.16 10.73 6.98
C ALA A 107 -12.38 11.53 8.27
N VAL A 108 -11.33 12.18 8.78
CA VAL A 108 -11.38 13.02 9.98
C VAL A 108 -12.30 14.22 9.76
N THR A 109 -12.16 14.91 8.64
CA THR A 109 -13.02 16.05 8.28
C THR A 109 -14.49 15.63 8.23
N VAL A 110 -14.82 14.51 7.57
CA VAL A 110 -16.20 13.99 7.50
C VAL A 110 -16.73 13.62 8.88
N GLN A 111 -15.92 13.01 9.74
CA GLN A 111 -16.29 12.66 11.11
C GLN A 111 -16.55 13.90 11.97
N GLU A 112 -15.78 14.97 11.77
CA GLU A 112 -16.02 16.26 12.41
C GLU A 112 -17.33 16.89 11.92
N MET A 113 -17.62 16.80 10.61
CA MET A 113 -18.89 17.27 10.05
C MET A 113 -20.09 16.53 10.67
N VAL A 114 -19.98 15.22 10.95
CA VAL A 114 -21.04 14.45 11.66
C VAL A 114 -21.33 15.10 13.01
N THR A 115 -20.29 15.42 13.78
CA THR A 115 -20.42 16.04 15.10
C THR A 115 -21.05 17.44 14.99
N LYS A 116 -20.52 18.28 14.10
CA LYS A 116 -20.96 19.68 13.92
C LYS A 116 -22.36 19.80 13.32
N SER A 117 -22.81 18.82 12.53
CA SER A 117 -24.20 18.79 12.01
C SER A 117 -25.28 18.78 13.10
N THR A 118 -24.92 18.42 14.34
CA THR A 118 -25.81 18.41 15.49
C THR A 118 -25.54 19.54 16.47
N THR A 119 -24.28 19.92 16.66
CA THR A 119 -23.87 20.86 17.70
C THR A 119 -23.70 22.28 17.19
N ASN A 120 -23.19 22.47 15.96
CA ASN A 120 -22.95 23.78 15.37
C ASN A 120 -22.96 23.75 13.83
N PRO A 121 -24.15 23.80 13.19
CA PRO A 121 -24.29 23.73 11.73
C PRO A 121 -23.59 24.87 10.97
N ASP A 122 -23.31 26.01 11.62
CA ASP A 122 -22.67 27.17 11.02
C ASP A 122 -21.21 26.90 10.61
N GLU A 123 -20.56 25.90 11.21
CA GLU A 123 -19.19 25.48 10.88
C GLU A 123 -19.13 24.51 9.69
N LEU A 124 -20.27 23.99 9.22
CA LEU A 124 -20.31 22.99 8.15
C LEU A 124 -19.74 23.51 6.83
N GLY A 125 -19.86 24.81 6.55
CA GLY A 125 -19.29 25.42 5.36
C GLY A 125 -17.76 25.40 5.37
N ILE A 126 -17.13 25.63 6.53
CA ILE A 126 -15.67 25.59 6.68
C ILE A 126 -15.16 24.16 6.46
N LEU A 127 -15.84 23.18 7.07
CA LEU A 127 -15.48 21.77 6.89
C LEU A 127 -15.75 21.26 5.47
N ALA A 128 -16.79 21.77 4.80
CA ALA A 128 -17.06 21.47 3.39
C ALA A 128 -15.95 22.03 2.48
N ASN A 129 -15.41 23.20 2.79
CA ASN A 129 -14.27 23.77 2.09
C ASN A 129 -12.99 22.95 2.32
N GLN A 130 -12.73 22.53 3.58
CA GLN A 130 -11.60 21.66 3.90
C GLN A 130 -11.70 20.33 3.14
N LEU A 131 -12.87 19.70 3.12
CA LEU A 131 -13.14 18.47 2.37
C LEU A 131 -12.90 18.65 0.86
N THR A 132 -13.25 19.81 0.32
CA THR A 132 -13.05 20.16 -1.09
C THR A 132 -11.56 20.24 -1.43
N ASN A 133 -10.77 20.89 -0.57
CA ASN A 133 -9.32 21.00 -0.74
C ASN A 133 -8.63 19.64 -0.58
N ASP A 134 -8.97 18.88 0.46
CA ASP A 134 -8.41 17.55 0.69
C ASP A 134 -8.72 16.61 -0.49
N TYR A 135 -9.93 16.69 -1.04
CA TYR A 135 -10.29 15.90 -2.22
C TYR A 135 -9.50 16.32 -3.47
N GLY A 136 -9.33 17.62 -3.70
CA GLY A 136 -8.53 18.13 -4.82
C GLY A 136 -7.09 17.64 -4.77
N GLN A 137 -6.47 17.66 -3.58
CA GLN A 137 -5.14 17.11 -3.36
C GLN A 137 -5.12 15.59 -3.63
N LEU A 138 -6.09 14.84 -3.10
CA LEU A 138 -6.18 13.41 -3.32
C LEU A 138 -6.32 13.07 -4.82
N ALA A 139 -7.11 13.84 -5.58
CA ALA A 139 -7.28 13.64 -7.00
C ALA A 139 -5.98 13.87 -7.79
N GLN A 140 -5.21 14.89 -7.43
CA GLN A 140 -3.90 15.16 -8.03
C GLN A 140 -2.90 14.03 -7.72
N GLU A 141 -2.82 13.61 -6.45
CA GLU A 141 -1.94 12.51 -6.04
C GLU A 141 -2.34 11.20 -6.74
N ALA A 142 -3.64 10.93 -6.88
CA ALA A 142 -4.18 9.78 -7.59
C ALA A 142 -3.85 9.79 -9.08
N LYS A 143 -3.89 10.96 -9.73
CA LYS A 143 -3.48 11.12 -11.13
C LYS A 143 -2.00 10.75 -11.29
N LEU A 144 -1.14 11.26 -10.42
CA LEU A 144 0.31 10.98 -10.45
C LEU A 144 0.62 9.51 -10.13
N ALA A 145 -0.08 8.91 -9.17
CA ALA A 145 0.00 7.47 -8.90
C ALA A 145 -0.47 6.62 -10.10
N ALA A 146 -1.55 7.02 -10.76
CA ALA A 146 -2.08 6.32 -11.93
C ALA A 146 -1.16 6.45 -13.16
N LEU A 147 -0.31 7.48 -13.23
CA LEU A 147 0.69 7.69 -14.29
C LEU A 147 1.99 6.94 -14.02
N THR A 148 2.40 6.82 -12.76
CA THR A 148 3.65 6.16 -12.35
C THR A 148 3.55 4.64 -12.25
N THR A 149 2.33 4.09 -12.29
CA THR A 149 2.13 2.63 -12.31
C THR A 149 2.25 2.07 -13.73
N GLU A 150 3.02 0.99 -13.88
CA GLU A 150 3.13 0.25 -15.14
C GLU A 150 1.88 -0.61 -15.44
N ASN A 151 1.00 -0.81 -14.44
CA ASN A 151 -0.20 -1.63 -14.56
C ASN A 151 -1.43 -0.76 -14.88
N LYS A 152 -1.94 -0.90 -16.10
CA LYS A 152 -3.13 -0.17 -16.58
C LYS A 152 -4.41 -0.47 -15.81
N GLU A 153 -4.57 -1.68 -15.27
CA GLU A 153 -5.72 -2.05 -14.45
C GLU A 153 -5.67 -1.35 -13.09
N ILE A 154 -4.49 -1.29 -12.47
CA ILE A 154 -4.28 -0.54 -11.21
C ILE A 154 -4.52 0.96 -11.45
N SER A 155 -4.00 1.50 -12.55
CA SER A 155 -4.24 2.89 -12.96
C SER A 155 -5.73 3.19 -13.09
N SER A 156 -6.48 2.37 -13.83
CA SER A 156 -7.93 2.52 -14.00
C SER A 156 -8.69 2.38 -12.69
N HIS A 157 -8.28 1.44 -11.82
CA HIS A 157 -8.95 1.20 -10.55
C HIS A 157 -8.73 2.36 -9.57
N ILE A 158 -7.53 2.94 -9.50
CA ILE A 158 -7.24 4.13 -8.70
C ILE A 158 -8.14 5.28 -9.12
N LYS A 159 -8.18 5.59 -10.42
CA LYS A 159 -9.00 6.68 -10.97
C LYS A 159 -10.47 6.49 -10.65
N HIS A 160 -11.04 5.32 -10.95
CA HIS A 160 -12.46 5.04 -10.69
C HIS A 160 -12.83 5.22 -9.22
N ARG A 161 -12.01 4.71 -8.28
CA ARG A 161 -12.30 4.83 -6.85
C ARG A 161 -12.26 6.28 -6.37
N VAL A 162 -11.30 7.06 -6.83
CA VAL A 162 -11.19 8.48 -6.46
C VAL A 162 -12.32 9.30 -7.10
N GLN A 163 -12.78 8.93 -8.30
CA GLN A 163 -14.00 9.49 -8.90
C GLN A 163 -15.23 9.15 -8.05
N GLU A 164 -15.43 7.90 -7.65
CA GLU A 164 -16.56 7.49 -6.79
C GLU A 164 -16.59 8.24 -5.46
N LEU A 165 -15.41 8.46 -4.85
CA LEU A 165 -15.25 9.27 -3.65
C LEU A 165 -15.64 10.73 -3.91
N GLY A 166 -15.16 11.30 -5.01
CA GLY A 166 -15.46 12.69 -5.41
C GLY A 166 -16.94 12.97 -5.57
N HIS A 167 -17.66 12.08 -6.26
CA HIS A 167 -19.13 12.19 -6.37
C HIS A 167 -19.80 12.16 -4.98
N GLY A 168 -19.25 11.38 -4.04
CA GLY A 168 -19.70 11.37 -2.64
C GLY A 168 -19.43 12.71 -1.93
N CYS A 169 -18.22 13.25 -2.07
CA CYS A 169 -17.83 14.54 -1.49
C CYS A 169 -18.68 15.69 -2.05
N ALA A 170 -18.92 15.75 -3.36
CA ALA A 170 -19.77 16.76 -3.99
C ALA A 170 -21.22 16.74 -3.43
N ALA A 171 -21.79 15.54 -3.30
CA ALA A 171 -23.13 15.38 -2.71
C ALA A 171 -23.17 15.78 -1.23
N LEU A 172 -22.11 15.46 -0.48
CA LEU A 172 -21.97 15.82 0.94
C LEU A 172 -21.88 17.35 1.10
N VAL A 173 -21.00 18.01 0.34
CA VAL A 173 -20.81 19.47 0.34
C VAL A 173 -22.12 20.20 0.01
N THR A 174 -22.87 19.73 -0.99
CA THR A 174 -24.18 20.29 -1.36
C THR A 174 -25.16 20.24 -0.18
N LYS A 175 -25.23 19.09 0.50
CA LYS A 175 -26.14 18.89 1.65
C LYS A 175 -25.69 19.64 2.89
N ALA A 176 -24.38 19.81 3.08
CA ALA A 176 -23.81 20.61 4.16
C ALA A 176 -24.20 22.08 4.01
N GLY A 177 -24.06 22.65 2.82
CA GLY A 177 -24.51 24.01 2.52
C GLY A 177 -26.02 24.18 2.70
N ALA A 178 -26.83 23.23 2.21
CA ALA A 178 -28.27 23.25 2.40
C ALA A 178 -28.70 23.21 3.88
N LEU A 179 -27.98 22.45 4.73
CA LEU A 179 -28.24 22.41 6.16
C LEU A 179 -27.79 23.71 6.86
N GLN A 180 -26.69 24.32 6.43
CA GLN A 180 -26.22 25.60 6.95
C GLN A 180 -27.20 26.74 6.65
N CYS A 181 -27.81 26.75 5.46
CA CYS A 181 -28.88 27.69 5.11
C CYS A 181 -30.21 27.40 5.83
N SER A 182 -30.40 26.20 6.38
CA SER A 182 -31.64 25.79 7.06
C SER A 182 -31.35 24.83 8.23
N PRO A 183 -30.77 25.33 9.35
CA PRO A 183 -30.26 24.48 10.43
C PRO A 183 -31.32 23.64 11.15
N SER A 184 -32.58 24.07 11.11
CA SER A 184 -33.71 23.38 11.73
C SER A 184 -34.31 22.25 10.88
N ASN A 185 -33.82 22.04 9.64
CA ASN A 185 -34.36 21.02 8.75
C ASN A 185 -33.86 19.60 9.09
N ALA A 186 -34.68 18.85 9.82
CA ALA A 186 -34.37 17.48 10.23
C ALA A 186 -34.20 16.50 9.05
N TYR A 187 -34.86 16.74 7.91
CA TYR A 187 -34.74 15.90 6.72
C TYR A 187 -33.36 16.07 6.08
N THR A 188 -32.95 17.31 5.82
CA THR A 188 -31.62 17.63 5.27
C THR A 188 -30.51 17.11 6.18
N LYS A 189 -30.69 17.22 7.50
CA LYS A 189 -29.76 16.65 8.48
C LYS A 189 -29.61 15.14 8.34
N LYS A 190 -30.72 14.40 8.22
CA LYS A 190 -30.69 12.94 8.03
C LYS A 190 -30.01 12.56 6.72
N GLU A 191 -30.29 13.27 5.63
CA GLU A 191 -29.65 13.04 4.34
C GLU A 191 -28.15 13.37 4.34
N LEU A 192 -27.74 14.39 5.09
CA LEU A 192 -26.34 14.75 5.27
C LEU A 192 -25.59 13.66 6.02
N ILE A 193 -26.14 13.16 7.14
CA ILE A 193 -25.55 12.04 7.91
C ILE A 193 -25.42 10.78 7.06
N GLU A 194 -26.44 10.48 6.23
CA GLU A 194 -26.37 9.37 5.27
C GLU A 194 -25.23 9.55 4.25
N SER A 195 -25.03 10.79 3.78
CA SER A 195 -23.98 11.09 2.79
C SER A 195 -22.59 11.04 3.43
N MET A 196 -22.45 11.52 4.67
CA MET A 196 -21.24 11.35 5.47
C MET A 196 -20.92 9.86 5.65
N ARG A 197 -21.90 9.02 6.02
CA ARG A 197 -21.68 7.58 6.16
C ARG A 197 -21.20 6.95 4.85
N LYS A 198 -21.81 7.29 3.72
CA LYS A 198 -21.39 6.78 2.40
C LYS A 198 -19.97 7.22 2.02
N VAL A 199 -19.58 8.46 2.34
CA VAL A 199 -18.21 8.94 2.13
C VAL A 199 -17.26 8.24 3.08
N SER A 200 -17.61 8.13 4.36
CA SER A 200 -16.86 7.35 5.34
C SER A 200 -16.72 5.90 4.90
N GLU A 201 -17.75 5.21 4.43
CA GLU A 201 -17.67 3.84 3.90
C GLU A 201 -16.81 3.73 2.63
N LYS A 202 -16.76 4.77 1.79
CA LYS A 202 -15.85 4.78 0.62
C LYS A 202 -14.40 5.02 1.01
N VAL A 203 -14.17 5.77 2.10
CA VAL A 203 -12.85 6.00 2.69
C VAL A 203 -12.44 4.84 3.63
N SER A 204 -13.42 4.18 4.24
CA SER A 204 -13.33 3.09 5.23
C SER A 204 -13.76 1.74 4.67
N GLY A 205 -13.94 1.57 3.35
CA GLY A 205 -14.14 0.29 2.64
C GLY A 205 -12.91 -0.64 2.68
N LEU A 206 -12.17 -0.45 3.77
CA LEU A 206 -10.91 -0.94 4.24
C LEU A 206 -11.07 -1.57 5.64
N GLU A 207 -12.28 -1.55 6.21
CA GLU A 207 -12.58 -2.11 7.54
C GLU A 207 -13.43 -3.38 7.45
N GLY A 208 -12.74 -4.51 7.30
CA GLY A 208 -13.08 -5.73 8.03
C GLY A 208 -12.07 -5.82 9.18
N GLY A 209 -12.56 -5.70 10.41
CA GLY A 209 -11.76 -5.47 11.62
C GLY A 209 -10.66 -6.48 11.89
N ASP A 210 -9.43 -5.99 11.94
CA ASP A 210 -8.69 -5.79 13.19
C ASP A 210 -7.74 -4.60 12.96
N GLY A 211 -7.32 -3.91 14.02
CA GLY A 211 -6.69 -2.58 13.93
C GLY A 211 -5.51 -2.47 12.95
N VAL A 212 -5.38 -1.26 12.37
CA VAL A 212 -4.31 -0.75 11.48
C VAL A 212 -4.65 -0.76 9.98
N VAL A 213 -5.14 0.41 9.52
CA VAL A 213 -4.81 1.04 8.21
C VAL A 213 -4.68 0.05 7.05
N ARG A 214 -5.77 -0.62 6.68
CA ARG A 214 -5.89 -1.04 5.29
C ARG A 214 -6.15 0.25 4.52
N CYS A 215 -5.32 0.60 3.55
CA CYS A 215 -5.56 1.72 2.63
C CYS A 215 -5.81 1.15 1.22
N LEU A 216 -6.40 1.92 0.30
CA LEU A 216 -6.60 1.58 -1.14
C LEU A 216 -5.33 1.00 -1.80
N VAL A 217 -4.19 1.42 -1.26
CA VAL A 217 -2.82 0.93 -1.43
C VAL A 217 -2.65 -0.58 -1.29
N LEU A 218 -3.27 -1.21 -0.29
CA LEU A 218 -3.15 -2.65 -0.04
C LEU A 218 -3.98 -3.48 -1.02
N ALA A 219 -5.08 -2.95 -1.55
CA ALA A 219 -5.83 -3.58 -2.63
C ALA A 219 -5.07 -3.50 -3.98
N ALA A 220 -4.37 -2.39 -4.22
CA ALA A 220 -3.46 -2.24 -5.36
C ALA A 220 -2.17 -3.06 -5.21
N LEU A 221 -1.61 -3.16 -3.99
CA LEU A 221 -0.47 -4.04 -3.67
C LEU A 221 -0.87 -5.53 -3.74
N GLN A 222 -2.11 -5.88 -3.37
CA GLN A 222 -2.68 -7.23 -3.55
C GLN A 222 -2.82 -7.63 -5.03
N ALA A 223 -2.95 -6.66 -5.94
CA ALA A 223 -2.90 -6.91 -7.38
C ALA A 223 -1.45 -7.02 -7.92
N GLY A 224 -0.49 -6.34 -7.29
CA GLY A 224 0.93 -6.34 -7.65
C GLY A 224 1.78 -7.48 -7.07
N ASN A 225 1.28 -8.22 -6.07
CA ASN A 225 2.03 -9.26 -5.35
C ASN A 225 1.43 -10.68 -5.52
N ARG A 226 0.76 -10.93 -6.65
CA ARG A 226 0.07 -12.20 -6.94
C ARG A 226 0.98 -13.43 -6.75
N GLY A 227 2.27 -13.32 -7.09
CA GLY A 227 3.27 -14.37 -6.87
C GLY A 227 3.57 -14.58 -5.39
N THR A 228 3.87 -13.50 -4.69
CA THR A 228 4.14 -13.54 -3.24
C THR A 228 2.94 -14.05 -2.45
N GLN A 229 1.71 -13.68 -2.81
CA GLN A 229 0.52 -14.18 -2.13
C GLN A 229 0.23 -15.65 -2.41
N ALA A 230 0.51 -16.11 -3.64
CA ALA A 230 0.47 -17.53 -3.93
C ALA A 230 1.49 -18.30 -3.07
N CYS A 231 2.69 -17.75 -2.81
CA CYS A 231 3.66 -18.35 -1.89
C CYS A 231 3.18 -18.37 -0.43
N ILE A 232 2.52 -17.31 0.07
CA ILE A 232 1.95 -17.28 1.43
C ILE A 232 0.83 -18.33 1.57
N THR A 233 -0.06 -18.37 0.60
CA THR A 233 -1.15 -19.36 0.54
C THR A 233 -0.58 -20.77 0.45
N ALA A 234 0.47 -20.95 -0.37
CA ALA A 234 1.18 -22.21 -0.49
C ALA A 234 1.81 -22.65 0.83
N ALA A 235 2.49 -21.75 1.55
CA ALA A 235 3.07 -22.03 2.85
C ALA A 235 2.00 -22.49 3.84
N SER A 236 0.87 -21.79 3.92
CA SER A 236 -0.25 -22.16 4.79
C SER A 236 -0.84 -23.54 4.45
N ALA A 237 -0.98 -23.85 3.16
CA ALA A 237 -1.42 -25.16 2.69
C ALA A 237 -0.40 -26.25 3.07
N ILE A 238 0.90 -25.98 2.87
CA ILE A 238 1.99 -26.89 3.20
C ILE A 238 2.06 -27.14 4.70
N SER A 239 1.89 -26.13 5.56
CA SER A 239 1.82 -26.34 7.02
C SER A 239 0.65 -27.24 7.41
N GLY A 240 -0.50 -27.14 6.71
CA GLY A 240 -1.62 -28.08 6.86
C GLY A 240 -1.25 -29.51 6.48
N ILE A 241 -0.49 -29.69 5.39
CA ILE A 241 0.03 -31.01 4.96
C ILE A 241 1.03 -31.56 5.98
N VAL A 242 1.91 -30.72 6.52
CA VAL A 242 2.84 -31.09 7.60
C VAL A 242 2.07 -31.58 8.83
N ALA A 243 0.99 -30.89 9.21
CA ALA A 243 0.14 -31.32 10.32
C ALA A 243 -0.51 -32.69 10.06
N ASP A 244 -1.05 -32.91 8.86
CA ASP A 244 -1.66 -34.18 8.44
C ASP A 244 -0.64 -35.34 8.41
N LEU A 245 0.59 -35.09 7.92
CA LEU A 245 1.68 -36.06 7.96
C LEU A 245 2.10 -36.38 9.39
N ASN A 246 2.17 -35.40 10.30
CA ASN A 246 2.44 -35.65 11.72
C ASN A 246 1.35 -36.52 12.36
N THR A 247 0.08 -36.28 12.02
CA THR A 247 -1.03 -37.14 12.47
C THR A 247 -0.88 -38.56 11.92
N THR A 248 -0.47 -38.71 10.65
CA THR A 248 -0.21 -40.04 10.05
C THR A 248 0.94 -40.76 10.76
N ILE A 249 2.03 -40.05 11.07
CA ILE A 249 3.15 -40.60 11.85
C ILE A 249 2.68 -41.06 13.24
N MET A 250 1.80 -40.30 13.89
CA MET A 250 1.21 -40.68 15.17
C MET A 250 0.38 -41.97 15.05
N PHE A 251 -0.43 -42.13 14.00
CA PHE A 251 -1.17 -43.38 13.75
C PHE A 251 -0.25 -44.57 13.49
N ALA A 252 0.79 -44.40 12.67
CA ALA A 252 1.78 -45.46 12.41
C ALA A 252 2.52 -45.87 13.69
N THR A 253 2.98 -44.89 14.49
CA THR A 253 3.68 -45.13 15.76
C THR A 253 2.78 -45.86 16.78
N ALA A 254 1.48 -45.56 16.77
CA ALA A 254 0.49 -46.23 17.61
C ALA A 254 0.04 -47.61 17.07
N GLY A 255 0.54 -48.05 15.90
CA GLY A 255 0.10 -49.29 15.25
C GLY A 255 -1.36 -49.25 14.78
N THR A 256 -1.93 -48.05 14.60
CA THR A 256 -3.34 -47.85 14.20
C THR A 256 -3.49 -47.41 12.74
N LEU A 257 -2.38 -47.23 12.02
CA LEU A 257 -2.38 -46.97 10.58
C LEU A 257 -2.59 -48.27 9.81
N ASN A 258 -3.85 -48.54 9.45
CA ASN A 258 -4.27 -49.80 8.84
C ASN A 258 -4.53 -49.67 7.33
N LEU A 259 -4.41 -50.80 6.64
CA LEU A 259 -4.70 -50.97 5.22
C LEU A 259 -6.17 -50.58 4.92
N GLU A 260 -6.41 -49.61 4.05
CA GLU A 260 -7.77 -49.28 3.60
C GLU A 260 -8.20 -50.13 2.39
N ASN A 261 -7.25 -50.57 1.56
CA ASN A 261 -7.49 -51.28 0.29
C ASN A 261 -6.55 -52.49 0.13
N SER A 262 -6.87 -53.43 -0.77
CA SER A 262 -6.02 -54.61 -1.07
C SER A 262 -4.72 -54.30 -1.84
N GLU A 263 -4.32 -53.03 -1.91
CA GLU A 263 -3.14 -52.56 -2.62
C GLU A 263 -1.88 -52.78 -1.77
N THR A 264 -0.77 -53.03 -2.44
CA THR A 264 0.54 -53.27 -1.81
C THR A 264 1.43 -52.04 -2.00
N PHE A 265 2.50 -51.95 -1.20
CA PHE A 265 3.47 -50.85 -1.35
C PHE A 265 4.08 -50.77 -2.75
N ALA A 266 4.19 -51.91 -3.45
CA ALA A 266 4.69 -51.95 -4.83
C ALA A 266 3.80 -51.16 -5.80
N ASP A 267 2.47 -51.19 -5.57
CA ASP A 267 1.48 -50.50 -6.40
C ASP A 267 1.59 -48.97 -6.26
N HIS A 268 1.92 -48.50 -5.06
CA HIS A 268 2.11 -47.08 -4.78
C HIS A 268 3.53 -46.56 -5.11
N ARG A 269 4.54 -47.44 -5.09
CA ARG A 269 5.96 -47.06 -5.24
C ARG A 269 6.24 -46.25 -6.51
N GLU A 270 5.67 -46.66 -7.64
CA GLU A 270 5.85 -45.94 -8.91
C GLU A 270 5.19 -44.55 -8.87
N GLY A 271 4.00 -44.45 -8.30
CA GLY A 271 3.28 -43.19 -8.10
C GLY A 271 4.07 -42.21 -7.22
N ILE A 272 4.59 -42.69 -6.09
CA ILE A 272 5.42 -41.89 -5.17
C ILE A 272 6.66 -41.35 -5.90
N LEU A 273 7.40 -42.21 -6.61
CA LEU A 273 8.62 -41.80 -7.32
C LEU A 273 8.34 -40.83 -8.46
N LYS A 274 7.23 -41.02 -9.19
CA LYS A 274 6.83 -40.15 -10.29
C LYS A 274 6.45 -38.76 -9.77
N THR A 275 5.62 -38.69 -8.75
CA THR A 275 5.18 -37.41 -8.16
C THR A 275 6.33 -36.69 -7.47
N ALA A 276 7.24 -37.40 -6.79
CA ALA A 276 8.44 -36.81 -6.21
C ALA A 276 9.38 -36.19 -7.26
N LYS A 277 9.52 -36.81 -8.44
CA LYS A 277 10.29 -36.21 -9.55
C LYS A 277 9.66 -34.93 -10.08
N VAL A 278 8.33 -34.89 -10.20
CA VAL A 278 7.60 -33.67 -10.58
C VAL A 278 7.84 -32.57 -9.54
N LEU A 279 7.80 -32.92 -8.24
CA LEU A 279 8.05 -31.95 -7.17
C LEU A 279 9.46 -31.34 -7.23
N VAL A 280 10.47 -32.12 -7.59
CA VAL A 280 11.84 -31.60 -7.76
C VAL A 280 11.90 -30.57 -8.88
N GLU A 281 11.23 -30.82 -10.01
CA GLU A 281 11.16 -29.85 -11.11
C GLU A 281 10.32 -28.63 -10.73
N ASP A 282 9.20 -28.79 -10.03
CA ASP A 282 8.38 -27.68 -9.52
C ASP A 282 9.18 -26.78 -8.55
N THR A 283 9.96 -27.39 -7.64
CA THR A 283 10.83 -26.66 -6.73
C THR A 283 11.89 -25.87 -7.49
N LYS A 284 12.48 -26.46 -8.53
CA LYS A 284 13.45 -25.78 -9.39
C LYS A 284 12.80 -24.61 -10.14
N VAL A 285 11.60 -24.80 -10.68
CA VAL A 285 10.82 -23.76 -11.36
C VAL A 285 10.43 -22.65 -10.38
N LEU A 286 10.08 -22.98 -9.14
CA LEU A 286 9.77 -22.03 -8.07
C LEU A 286 10.98 -21.14 -7.76
N VAL A 287 12.16 -21.74 -7.56
CA VAL A 287 13.41 -21.01 -7.30
C VAL A 287 13.83 -20.16 -8.51
N GLN A 288 13.69 -20.68 -9.73
CA GLN A 288 14.00 -19.94 -10.96
C GLN A 288 13.05 -18.75 -11.15
N ASN A 289 11.76 -18.97 -10.92
CA ASN A 289 10.72 -17.95 -11.08
C ASN A 289 10.64 -16.97 -9.91
N ALA A 290 11.37 -17.19 -8.81
CA ALA A 290 11.54 -16.20 -7.74
C ALA A 290 12.08 -14.86 -8.26
N THR A 291 12.78 -14.87 -9.40
CA THR A 291 13.33 -13.68 -10.08
C THR A 291 12.57 -13.30 -11.36
N ALA A 292 11.50 -14.04 -11.69
CA ALA A 292 10.69 -13.84 -12.89
C ALA A 292 9.42 -13.01 -12.58
N SER A 293 8.45 -13.01 -13.51
CA SER A 293 7.19 -12.29 -13.30
C SER A 293 6.34 -12.89 -12.18
N GLN A 294 5.59 -12.05 -11.48
CA GLN A 294 4.67 -12.43 -10.40
C GLN A 294 3.68 -13.53 -10.80
N GLU A 295 3.24 -13.55 -12.06
CA GLU A 295 2.33 -14.58 -12.57
C GLU A 295 3.02 -15.96 -12.72
N LYS A 296 4.29 -15.99 -13.14
CA LYS A 296 5.07 -17.23 -13.22
C LYS A 296 5.41 -17.76 -11.84
N LEU A 297 5.72 -16.87 -10.89
CA LEU A 297 5.93 -17.23 -9.49
C LEU A 297 4.63 -17.79 -8.87
N ALA A 298 3.48 -17.15 -9.14
CA ALA A 298 2.19 -17.62 -8.64
C ALA A 298 1.83 -19.02 -9.17
N GLN A 299 2.02 -19.23 -10.48
CA GLN A 299 1.77 -20.52 -11.11
C GLN A 299 2.72 -21.61 -10.56
N ALA A 300 4.01 -21.29 -10.38
CA ALA A 300 4.97 -22.21 -9.79
C ALA A 300 4.59 -22.60 -8.36
N ALA A 301 4.19 -21.64 -7.52
CA ALA A 301 3.74 -21.91 -6.15
C ALA A 301 2.50 -22.80 -6.11
N GLN A 302 1.51 -22.56 -6.98
CA GLN A 302 0.30 -23.37 -7.07
C GLN A 302 0.57 -24.79 -7.56
N SER A 303 1.42 -24.95 -8.59
CA SER A 303 1.86 -26.27 -9.04
C SER A 303 2.56 -27.04 -7.93
N SER A 304 3.51 -26.42 -7.22
CA SER A 304 4.20 -27.04 -6.07
C SER A 304 3.22 -27.53 -5.01
N VAL A 305 2.22 -26.73 -4.63
CA VAL A 305 1.20 -27.15 -3.65
C VAL A 305 0.41 -28.35 -4.15
N SER A 306 -0.08 -28.30 -5.39
CA SER A 306 -0.85 -29.40 -5.97
C SER A 306 -0.05 -30.70 -6.00
N THR A 307 1.23 -30.63 -6.35
CA THR A 307 2.13 -31.79 -6.38
C THR A 307 2.42 -32.32 -4.98
N ILE A 308 2.65 -31.45 -3.99
CA ILE A 308 2.87 -31.85 -2.59
C ILE A 308 1.63 -32.50 -1.98
N THR A 309 0.44 -31.93 -2.22
CA THR A 309 -0.82 -32.52 -1.74
C THR A 309 -1.00 -33.93 -2.29
N HIS A 310 -0.80 -34.11 -3.60
CA HIS A 310 -0.90 -35.42 -4.22
C HIS A 310 0.18 -36.38 -3.71
N LEU A 311 1.43 -35.91 -3.53
CA LEU A 311 2.50 -36.74 -2.98
C LEU A 311 2.19 -37.20 -1.56
N ALA A 312 1.61 -36.33 -0.72
CA ALA A 312 1.19 -36.66 0.63
C ALA A 312 0.11 -37.75 0.64
N GLU A 313 -0.89 -37.65 -0.23
CA GLU A 313 -1.93 -38.69 -0.37
C GLU A 313 -1.34 -40.05 -0.77
N VAL A 314 -0.52 -40.10 -1.84
CA VAL A 314 0.05 -41.36 -2.33
C VAL A 314 1.03 -41.97 -1.31
N VAL A 315 1.77 -41.14 -0.56
CA VAL A 315 2.65 -41.62 0.52
C VAL A 315 1.86 -42.15 1.72
N LYS A 316 0.73 -41.53 2.09
CA LYS A 316 -0.16 -42.04 3.14
C LYS A 316 -0.73 -43.41 2.76
N LEU A 317 -1.21 -43.56 1.52
CA LEU A 317 -1.70 -44.83 1.00
C LEU A 317 -0.59 -45.89 0.96
N GLY A 318 0.59 -45.52 0.46
CA GLY A 318 1.78 -46.39 0.48
C GLY A 318 2.17 -46.83 1.89
N ALA A 319 2.18 -45.92 2.87
CA ALA A 319 2.45 -46.26 4.26
C ALA A 319 1.38 -47.20 4.84
N ALA A 320 0.10 -46.90 4.63
CA ALA A 320 -0.99 -47.78 5.07
C ALA A 320 -0.85 -49.20 4.48
N SER A 321 -0.44 -49.33 3.20
CA SER A 321 -0.28 -50.60 2.49
C SER A 321 0.83 -51.53 3.01
N LEU A 322 1.74 -51.01 3.86
CA LEU A 322 2.75 -51.83 4.53
C LEU A 322 2.17 -52.66 5.71
N GLY A 323 0.98 -52.27 6.19
CA GLY A 323 0.32 -52.90 7.33
C GLY A 323 0.86 -52.44 8.68
N SER A 324 0.01 -52.49 9.70
CA SER A 324 0.33 -52.10 11.09
C SER A 324 1.28 -53.07 11.80
N GLU A 325 1.61 -54.20 11.16
CA GLU A 325 2.61 -55.18 11.59
C GLU A 325 4.06 -54.65 11.42
N ASP A 326 4.27 -53.66 10.54
CA ASP A 326 5.58 -53.01 10.32
C ASP A 326 5.50 -51.48 10.50
N PRO A 327 5.21 -51.00 11.72
CA PRO A 327 5.05 -49.57 12.00
C PRO A 327 6.37 -48.80 11.81
N GLU A 328 7.52 -49.46 11.96
CA GLU A 328 8.84 -48.84 11.77
C GLU A 328 9.03 -48.40 10.31
N THR A 329 8.72 -49.27 9.34
CA THR A 329 8.80 -48.92 7.92
C THR A 329 7.72 -47.89 7.54
N GLN A 330 6.51 -47.99 8.10
CA GLN A 330 5.46 -46.96 7.91
C GLN A 330 5.94 -45.56 8.34
N VAL A 331 6.48 -45.45 9.55
CA VAL A 331 7.02 -44.19 10.09
C VAL A 331 8.17 -43.68 9.21
N MET A 332 9.06 -44.56 8.76
CA MET A 332 10.20 -44.18 7.92
C MET A 332 9.78 -43.56 6.58
N VAL A 333 8.77 -44.14 5.92
CA VAL A 333 8.24 -43.66 4.63
C VAL A 333 7.59 -42.29 4.79
N VAL A 334 6.73 -42.11 5.79
CA VAL A 334 6.04 -40.83 6.03
C VAL A 334 7.01 -39.75 6.52
N THR A 335 7.98 -40.10 7.37
CA THR A 335 9.01 -39.16 7.87
C THR A 335 9.94 -38.69 6.76
N SER A 336 10.26 -39.57 5.80
CA SER A 336 11.05 -39.19 4.62
C SER A 336 10.34 -38.12 3.80
N LEU A 337 9.03 -38.27 3.57
CA LEU A 337 8.23 -37.23 2.91
C LEU A 337 8.16 -35.94 3.74
N LEU A 338 7.92 -36.04 5.05
CA LEU A 338 7.84 -34.89 5.94
C LEU A 338 9.08 -33.99 5.84
N LYS A 339 10.27 -34.59 5.74
CA LYS A 339 11.52 -33.84 5.53
C LYS A 339 11.51 -33.09 4.20
N THR A 340 11.10 -33.74 3.12
CA THR A 340 10.98 -33.11 1.78
C THR A 340 9.97 -31.96 1.79
N VAL A 341 8.81 -32.14 2.41
CA VAL A 341 7.77 -31.11 2.51
C VAL A 341 8.26 -29.89 3.27
N LYS A 342 8.95 -30.10 4.42
CA LYS A 342 9.57 -29.00 5.17
C LYS A 342 10.63 -28.25 4.37
N THR A 343 11.46 -28.96 3.59
CA THR A 343 12.45 -28.29 2.73
C THR A 343 11.78 -27.40 1.68
N VAL A 344 10.64 -27.81 1.11
CA VAL A 344 9.90 -26.96 0.16
C VAL A 344 9.20 -25.79 0.86
N GLU A 345 8.66 -26.01 2.06
CA GLU A 345 8.10 -24.95 2.93
C GLU A 345 9.16 -23.87 3.22
N ASP A 346 10.37 -24.31 3.61
CA ASP A 346 11.50 -23.44 3.90
C ASP A 346 11.89 -22.63 2.65
N GLU A 347 12.06 -23.26 1.48
CA GLU A 347 12.41 -22.54 0.26
C GLU A 347 11.32 -21.56 -0.21
N ALA A 348 10.04 -21.88 0.03
CA ALA A 348 8.92 -20.97 -0.27
C ALA A 348 8.82 -19.75 0.67
N THR A 349 9.40 -19.84 1.88
CA THR A 349 9.21 -18.83 2.96
C THR A 349 10.50 -18.13 3.42
N LYS A 350 11.69 -18.62 3.03
CA LYS A 350 13.01 -18.16 3.49
C LYS A 350 13.32 -16.67 3.25
N GLY A 351 12.65 -16.00 2.31
CA GLY A 351 12.77 -14.54 2.11
C GLY A 351 11.92 -13.71 3.08
N MET A 352 10.83 -14.29 3.60
CA MET A 352 9.86 -13.66 4.49
C MET A 352 10.35 -13.63 5.93
N TRP A 353 10.95 -14.74 6.40
CA TRP A 353 11.41 -14.87 7.79
C TRP A 353 12.55 -13.91 8.13
N VAL A 354 13.39 -13.57 7.15
CA VAL A 354 14.49 -12.62 7.35
C VAL A 354 13.98 -11.18 7.49
N LEU A 355 12.86 -10.85 6.85
CA LEU A 355 12.17 -9.57 7.04
C LEU A 355 11.45 -9.52 8.39
N GLU A 356 10.76 -10.60 8.79
CA GLU A 356 10.09 -10.68 10.10
C GLU A 356 11.10 -10.60 11.27
N ALA A 357 12.22 -11.32 11.20
CA ALA A 357 13.29 -11.25 12.19
C ALA A 357 13.95 -9.86 12.26
N MET A 358 14.04 -9.15 11.12
CA MET A 358 14.50 -7.76 11.09
C MET A 358 13.51 -6.83 11.80
N ILE A 359 12.21 -6.96 11.52
CA ILE A 359 11.15 -6.14 12.14
C ILE A 359 11.13 -6.34 13.66
N GLU A 360 11.21 -7.59 14.11
CA GLU A 360 11.24 -7.92 15.54
C GLU A 360 12.47 -7.33 16.25
N HIS A 361 13.65 -7.41 15.61
CA HIS A 361 14.87 -6.80 16.15
C HIS A 361 14.80 -5.26 16.20
N ILE A 362 14.13 -4.62 15.23
CA ILE A 362 13.91 -3.17 15.24
C ILE A 362 12.97 -2.77 16.38
N HIS A 363 11.88 -3.52 16.60
CA HIS A 363 10.99 -3.27 17.73
C HIS A 363 11.69 -3.39 19.09
N GLN A 364 12.58 -4.38 19.25
CA GLN A 364 13.36 -4.54 20.48
C GLN A 364 14.33 -3.38 20.71
N GLU A 365 15.05 -2.92 19.68
CA GLU A 365 15.94 -1.75 19.79
C GLU A 365 15.14 -0.44 20.04
N LEU A 366 13.96 -0.27 19.44
CA LEU A 366 13.06 0.85 19.71
C LEU A 366 12.56 0.86 21.15
N ALA A 367 12.27 -0.30 21.73
CA ALA A 367 11.87 -0.42 23.12
C ALA A 367 13.02 -0.04 24.08
N VAL A 368 14.26 -0.41 23.74
CA VAL A 368 15.46 0.01 24.49
C VAL A 368 15.71 1.52 24.34
N PHE A 369 15.61 2.06 23.13
CA PHE A 369 15.74 3.50 22.86
C PHE A 369 14.68 4.34 23.60
N SER A 370 13.46 3.83 23.71
CA SER A 370 12.36 4.49 24.43
C SER A 370 12.46 4.36 25.95
N SER A 371 13.41 3.55 26.46
CA SER A 371 13.63 3.39 27.90
C SER A 371 14.39 4.60 28.48
N SER A 372 14.11 4.98 29.72
CA SER A 372 14.79 6.12 30.39
C SER A 372 16.24 5.85 30.80
N VAL A 373 16.89 4.84 30.22
CA VAL A 373 18.29 4.50 30.52
C VAL A 373 19.19 5.36 29.63
N PRO A 374 20.04 6.24 30.21
CA PRO A 374 20.95 7.05 29.41
C PRO A 374 21.98 6.15 28.68
N PRO A 375 22.29 6.41 27.40
CA PRO A 375 23.22 5.60 26.64
C PRO A 375 24.62 5.65 27.25
N ALA A 376 25.28 4.48 27.34
CA ALA A 376 26.60 4.34 27.94
C ALA A 376 27.74 4.97 27.09
N LYS A 377 27.44 5.34 25.84
CA LYS A 377 28.38 5.85 24.86
C LYS A 377 27.80 7.12 24.24
N VAL A 378 28.59 8.19 24.19
CA VAL A 378 28.21 9.45 23.54
C VAL A 378 28.82 9.43 22.14
N SER A 379 27.97 9.39 21.11
CA SER A 379 28.41 9.42 19.72
C SER A 379 28.60 10.86 19.25
N THR A 380 29.53 11.08 18.32
CA THR A 380 29.74 12.41 17.75
C THR A 380 28.70 12.73 16.68
N PRO A 381 28.39 14.02 16.41
CA PRO A 381 27.56 14.41 15.28
C PRO A 381 28.07 13.86 13.94
N GLU A 382 29.38 13.72 13.78
CA GLU A 382 30.02 13.12 12.61
C GLU A 382 29.72 11.62 12.47
N ASP A 383 29.68 10.87 13.58
CA ASP A 383 29.27 9.46 13.59
C ASP A 383 27.79 9.32 13.17
N PHE A 384 26.93 10.23 13.64
CA PHE A 384 25.52 10.26 13.27
C PHE A 384 25.31 10.55 11.77
N ILE A 385 26.10 11.47 11.20
CA ILE A 385 26.10 11.75 9.75
C ILE A 385 26.54 10.52 8.95
N HIS A 386 27.52 9.76 9.45
CA HIS A 386 27.95 8.51 8.81
C HIS A 386 26.84 7.44 8.86
N MET A 387 26.15 7.30 10.00
CA MET A 387 25.02 6.37 10.15
C MET A 387 23.85 6.73 9.21
N MET A 388 23.54 8.02 9.05
CA MET A 388 22.53 8.50 8.09
C MET A 388 22.85 8.10 6.65
N LYS A 389 24.13 8.16 6.24
CA LYS A 389 24.56 7.68 4.91
C LYS A 389 24.37 6.16 4.75
N CYS A 390 24.66 5.39 5.79
CA CYS A 390 24.41 3.94 5.80
C CYS A 390 22.92 3.63 5.64
N ILE A 391 22.03 4.41 6.26
CA ILE A 391 20.58 4.30 6.11
C ILE A 391 20.16 4.62 4.68
N THR A 392 20.63 5.72 4.08
CA THR A 392 20.32 6.05 2.68
C THR A 392 20.72 4.93 1.72
N MET A 393 21.88 4.32 1.94
CA MET A 393 22.35 3.19 1.14
C MET A 393 21.54 1.92 1.37
N ALA A 394 21.09 1.67 2.62
CA ALA A 394 20.18 0.58 2.95
C ALA A 394 18.79 0.77 2.31
N THR A 395 18.26 2.00 2.29
CA THR A 395 17.00 2.35 1.61
C THR A 395 17.11 2.15 0.11
N ALA A 396 18.20 2.60 -0.52
CA ALA A 396 18.43 2.36 -1.96
C ALA A 396 18.51 0.86 -2.27
N LYS A 397 19.15 0.07 -1.41
CA LYS A 397 19.17 -1.40 -1.51
C LYS A 397 17.81 -2.04 -1.24
N ALA A 398 16.97 -1.48 -0.37
CA ALA A 398 15.59 -1.93 -0.14
C ALA A 398 14.70 -1.70 -1.35
N VAL A 399 14.83 -0.55 -2.00
CA VAL A 399 14.16 -0.27 -3.27
C VAL A 399 14.64 -1.23 -4.36
N ALA A 400 15.97 -1.43 -4.49
CA ALA A 400 16.52 -2.35 -5.47
C ALA A 400 16.13 -3.81 -5.20
N ALA A 401 16.18 -4.27 -3.95
CA ALA A 401 15.78 -5.62 -3.55
C ALA A 401 14.27 -5.84 -3.72
N GLY A 402 13.45 -4.83 -3.46
CA GLY A 402 12.01 -4.84 -3.72
C GLY A 402 11.67 -4.90 -5.21
N ASN A 403 12.43 -4.19 -6.04
CA ASN A 403 12.25 -4.20 -7.50
C ASN A 403 12.72 -5.51 -8.14
N LEU A 404 13.82 -6.09 -7.62
CA LEU A 404 14.40 -7.33 -8.16
C LEU A 404 13.75 -8.58 -7.57
N CYS A 405 13.08 -8.48 -6.42
CA CYS A 405 12.46 -9.59 -5.68
C CYS A 405 13.42 -10.79 -5.45
N ARG A 406 14.74 -10.55 -5.50
CA ARG A 406 15.77 -11.57 -5.32
C ARG A 406 15.92 -11.86 -3.83
N GLN A 407 15.72 -13.12 -3.45
CA GLN A 407 15.78 -13.54 -2.05
C GLN A 407 17.13 -13.22 -1.39
N GLU A 408 18.26 -13.40 -2.10
CA GLU A 408 19.58 -13.01 -1.60
C GLU A 408 19.72 -11.48 -1.41
N ASP A 409 19.12 -10.68 -2.28
CA ASP A 409 19.15 -9.22 -2.18
C ASP A 409 18.24 -8.73 -1.06
N VAL A 410 17.10 -9.39 -0.84
CA VAL A 410 16.19 -9.15 0.31
C VAL A 410 16.89 -9.51 1.62
N ILE A 411 17.62 -10.63 1.68
CA ILE A 411 18.39 -11.04 2.86
C ILE A 411 19.58 -10.09 3.10
N ALA A 412 20.31 -9.73 2.06
CA ALA A 412 21.43 -8.79 2.16
C ALA A 412 20.96 -7.39 2.57
N MET A 413 19.82 -6.97 2.04
CA MET A 413 19.18 -5.72 2.43
C MET A 413 18.70 -5.75 3.87
N ALA A 414 17.97 -6.78 4.29
CA ALA A 414 17.45 -6.88 5.65
C ALA A 414 18.57 -6.88 6.69
N ASN A 415 19.68 -7.57 6.42
CA ASN A 415 20.86 -7.53 7.28
C ASN A 415 21.52 -6.14 7.32
N LEU A 416 21.63 -5.46 6.18
CA LEU A 416 22.22 -4.12 6.10
C LEU A 416 21.34 -3.09 6.84
N SER A 417 20.03 -3.14 6.63
CA SER A 417 19.04 -2.27 7.28
C SER A 417 19.01 -2.49 8.79
N ARG A 418 19.08 -3.75 9.25
CA ARG A 418 19.15 -4.09 10.68
C ARG A 418 20.39 -3.49 11.34
N CYS A 419 21.57 -3.63 10.74
CA CYS A 419 22.80 -3.05 11.30
C CYS A 419 22.74 -1.51 11.32
N ALA A 420 22.31 -0.88 10.24
CA ALA A 420 22.22 0.58 10.15
C ALA A 420 21.26 1.19 11.18
N ILE A 421 20.12 0.55 11.42
CA ILE A 421 19.13 1.00 12.40
C ILE A 421 19.61 0.76 13.84
N ALA A 422 20.21 -0.39 14.12
CA ALA A 422 20.75 -0.69 15.46
C ALA A 422 21.89 0.26 15.85
N ASP A 423 22.77 0.58 14.90
CA ASP A 423 23.85 1.54 15.12
C ASP A 423 23.32 2.95 15.39
N MET A 424 22.28 3.38 14.66
CA MET A 424 21.63 4.68 14.87
C MET A 424 20.89 4.78 16.22
N LEU A 425 20.18 3.73 16.63
CA LEU A 425 19.40 3.73 17.88
C LEU A 425 20.29 3.63 19.13
N ARG A 426 21.54 3.18 19.00
CA ARG A 426 22.51 3.12 20.10
C ARG A 426 23.44 4.33 20.16
N ALA A 427 23.37 5.21 19.16
CA ALA A 427 24.21 6.40 19.04
C ALA A 427 23.71 7.54 19.91
#